data_AF-A0A1S3AHN2-F1
#
_entry.id   AF-A0A1S3AHN2-F1
#
_cell.length_a   1.000
_cell.length_b   1.000
_cell.length_c   1.000
_cell.angle_alpha   90.00
_cell.angle_beta   90.00
_cell.angle_gamma   90.00
#
_symmetry.space_group_name_H-M   'P 1'
#
loop_
_entity.id
_entity.type
_entity.pdbx_description
1 polymer ?
#
loop_
_entity_poly.entity_id
_entity_poly.type
_entity_poly.pdbx_seq_one_letter_code
_entity_poly.pdbx_strand_id
1 'polypeptide(L)'
;MPLLVSSYSWQQTVSTVILTVPLPGACVRDADVFCGKRYLKVNCPPFLFELFLYAPIDDVTSKAKIGNDTIVFTLYKKKAAMWESLSMSRVDKEMMKAIREKSILQAQETAEEAAEARAAARREDQKYALNVMMKIEEEERKKIEDMKENERVKATKELEAWKECQGKAEKQQRSQRRDKIRQQEKPTGEERSKLEQKSRTGSSAPRKPALKGRNSGNMFSETSKKEIPAPRTSGSIKINFTPRVFPTALRESWVAEEEEWLHKQAEARRAMNADVPELGDLKEEEKNPEWLKDKGNKLFAAADYLAAVNAYNLAIRLNSRLPLLYLNRAACHLKLKNLHKAIEDSSKVYKIMKLH
;
A
#
# COMPACT_ATOMS: atom_id res chain seq x y z
N MET A 1 -8.27 -46.48 -25.70
CA MET A 1 -8.20 -45.86 -27.04
C MET A 1 -9.49 -45.08 -27.24
N PRO A 2 -9.45 -43.83 -27.71
CA PRO A 2 -10.66 -43.05 -27.94
C PRO A 2 -11.48 -43.65 -29.10
N LEU A 3 -12.80 -43.66 -28.96
CA LEU A 3 -13.74 -44.08 -29.99
C LEU A 3 -13.97 -42.92 -30.96
N LEU A 4 -13.52 -43.08 -32.21
CA LEU A 4 -13.71 -42.06 -33.23
C LEU A 4 -15.18 -42.05 -33.67
N VAL A 5 -15.86 -40.94 -33.44
CA VAL A 5 -17.24 -40.74 -33.90
C VAL A 5 -17.21 -40.13 -35.29
N SER A 6 -17.82 -40.80 -36.27
CA SER A 6 -17.92 -40.33 -37.65
C SER A 6 -19.36 -40.00 -38.07
N SER A 7 -20.35 -40.37 -37.26
CA SER A 7 -21.75 -40.03 -37.47
C SER A 7 -21.99 -38.57 -37.08
N TYR A 8 -22.44 -37.76 -38.02
CA TYR A 8 -22.90 -36.39 -37.79
C TYR A 8 -23.97 -36.03 -38.83
N SER A 9 -24.86 -35.12 -38.47
CA SER A 9 -25.79 -34.50 -39.39
C SER A 9 -25.50 -33.01 -39.47
N TRP A 10 -25.61 -32.43 -40.66
CA TRP A 10 -25.36 -31.01 -40.83
C TRP A 10 -26.38 -30.38 -41.76
N GLN A 11 -26.64 -29.10 -41.51
CA GLN A 11 -27.50 -28.25 -42.29
C GLN A 11 -26.75 -26.96 -42.58
N GLN A 12 -27.06 -26.31 -43.69
CA GLN A 12 -26.44 -25.05 -44.03
C GLN A 12 -27.41 -24.05 -44.60
N THR A 13 -27.01 -22.81 -44.40
CA THR A 13 -27.56 -21.60 -44.97
C THR A 13 -26.41 -20.87 -45.67
N VAL A 14 -26.73 -19.77 -46.36
CA VAL A 14 -25.72 -19.01 -47.11
C VAL A 14 -24.63 -18.45 -46.18
N SER A 15 -25.00 -18.12 -44.93
CA SER A 15 -24.11 -17.51 -43.93
C SER A 15 -23.73 -18.42 -42.76
N THR A 16 -24.49 -19.49 -42.48
CA THR A 16 -24.30 -20.33 -41.30
C THR A 16 -24.30 -21.82 -41.62
N VAL A 17 -23.66 -22.60 -40.76
CA VAL A 17 -23.66 -24.06 -40.78
C VAL A 17 -24.04 -24.56 -39.41
N ILE A 18 -25.04 -25.43 -39.35
CA ILE A 18 -25.46 -26.11 -38.14
C ILE A 18 -24.96 -27.55 -38.24
N LEU A 19 -24.11 -27.97 -37.31
CA LEU A 19 -23.57 -29.32 -37.25
C LEU A 19 -24.01 -29.97 -35.94
N THR A 20 -24.65 -31.13 -36.05
CA THR A 20 -25.13 -31.92 -34.92
C THR A 20 -24.35 -33.23 -34.85
N VAL A 21 -23.65 -33.43 -33.74
CA VAL A 21 -22.86 -34.63 -33.47
C VAL A 21 -23.49 -35.39 -32.31
N PRO A 22 -24.05 -36.59 -32.53
CA PRO A 22 -24.55 -37.44 -31.45
C PRO A 22 -23.37 -38.02 -30.67
N LEU A 23 -23.29 -37.69 -29.39
CA LEU A 23 -22.28 -38.16 -28.45
C LEU A 23 -22.98 -38.65 -27.17
N PRO A 24 -23.31 -39.96 -27.09
CA PRO A 24 -24.03 -40.52 -25.95
C PRO A 24 -23.20 -40.40 -24.67
N GLY A 25 -23.80 -39.83 -23.61
CA GLY A 25 -23.12 -39.56 -22.35
C GLY A 25 -22.31 -38.27 -22.32
N ALA A 26 -22.46 -37.37 -23.31
CA ALA A 26 -21.75 -36.11 -23.33
C ALA A 26 -22.24 -35.15 -22.23
N CYS A 27 -21.37 -34.91 -21.24
CA CYS A 27 -21.57 -33.92 -20.18
C CYS A 27 -20.67 -32.71 -20.41
N VAL A 28 -21.18 -31.51 -20.11
CA VAL A 28 -20.43 -30.23 -20.25
C VAL A 28 -19.13 -30.23 -19.45
N ARG A 29 -19.05 -30.99 -18.36
CA ARG A 29 -17.87 -31.02 -17.47
C ARG A 29 -16.67 -31.74 -18.08
N ASP A 30 -16.91 -32.79 -18.87
CA ASP A 30 -15.88 -33.69 -19.38
C ASP A 30 -15.62 -33.51 -20.88
N ALA A 31 -16.40 -32.62 -21.53
CA ALA A 31 -16.29 -32.31 -22.95
C ALA A 31 -15.34 -31.14 -23.17
N ASP A 32 -14.27 -31.38 -23.92
CA ASP A 32 -13.35 -30.38 -24.43
C ASP A 32 -13.66 -30.11 -25.90
N VAL A 33 -13.99 -28.86 -26.22
CA VAL A 33 -14.40 -28.42 -27.55
C VAL A 33 -13.42 -27.38 -28.06
N PHE A 34 -12.71 -27.72 -29.13
CA PHE A 34 -11.82 -26.82 -29.84
C PHE A 34 -12.43 -26.43 -31.19
N CYS A 35 -12.62 -25.13 -31.40
CA CYS A 35 -13.13 -24.56 -32.65
C CYS A 35 -12.11 -23.59 -33.23
N GLY A 36 -11.47 -23.97 -34.33
CA GLY A 36 -10.60 -23.11 -35.11
C GLY A 36 -11.19 -22.79 -36.48
N LYS A 37 -10.53 -21.91 -37.23
CA LYS A 37 -11.04 -21.41 -38.53
C LYS A 37 -11.37 -22.51 -39.53
N ARG A 38 -10.59 -23.59 -39.61
CA ARG A 38 -10.83 -24.72 -40.54
C ARG A 38 -10.81 -26.08 -39.86
N TYR A 39 -10.77 -26.11 -38.54
CA TYR A 39 -10.58 -27.33 -37.77
C TYR A 39 -11.49 -27.32 -36.56
N LEU A 40 -12.24 -28.40 -36.38
CA LEU A 40 -13.12 -28.61 -35.26
C LEU A 40 -12.73 -29.93 -34.59
N LYS A 41 -12.54 -29.89 -33.28
CA LYS A 41 -12.24 -31.07 -32.46
C LYS A 41 -13.12 -31.07 -31.23
N VAL A 42 -13.68 -32.23 -30.92
CA VAL A 42 -14.42 -32.47 -29.70
C VAL A 42 -13.84 -33.72 -29.06
N ASN A 43 -13.44 -33.60 -27.81
CA ASN A 43 -13.00 -34.71 -26.99
C ASN A 43 -13.97 -34.86 -25.81
N CYS A 44 -14.73 -35.95 -25.79
CA CYS A 44 -15.64 -36.29 -24.70
C CYS A 44 -15.39 -37.75 -24.34
N PRO A 45 -14.45 -38.06 -23.44
CA PRO A 45 -13.99 -39.42 -23.19
C PRO A 45 -15.16 -40.40 -22.93
N PRO A 46 -15.22 -41.57 -23.60
CA PRO A 46 -14.19 -42.15 -24.48
C PRO A 46 -14.24 -41.67 -25.94
N PHE A 47 -15.15 -40.78 -26.33
CA PHE A 47 -15.37 -40.37 -27.73
C PHE A 47 -14.47 -39.21 -28.17
N LEU A 48 -14.00 -39.28 -29.43
CA LEU A 48 -13.28 -38.20 -30.10
C LEU A 48 -13.93 -37.94 -31.46
N PHE A 49 -14.21 -36.68 -31.75
CA PHE A 49 -14.70 -36.22 -33.04
C PHE A 49 -13.74 -35.18 -33.61
N GLU A 50 -13.32 -35.36 -34.86
CA GLU A 50 -12.46 -34.43 -35.58
C GLU A 50 -13.05 -34.15 -36.96
N LEU A 51 -13.10 -32.87 -37.33
CA LEU A 51 -13.64 -32.43 -38.62
C LEU A 51 -12.79 -31.29 -39.20
N PHE A 52 -12.45 -31.44 -40.47
CA PHE A 52 -11.74 -30.42 -41.26
C PHE A 52 -12.74 -29.73 -42.17
N LEU A 53 -12.99 -28.45 -41.93
CA LEU A 53 -14.00 -27.68 -42.66
C LEU A 53 -13.51 -27.31 -44.05
N TYR A 54 -14.43 -27.31 -45.02
CA TYR A 54 -14.17 -26.91 -46.40
C TYR A 54 -13.61 -25.47 -46.52
N ALA A 55 -14.25 -24.52 -45.84
CA ALA A 55 -13.91 -23.10 -45.89
C ALA A 55 -13.74 -22.51 -44.48
N PRO A 56 -13.03 -21.38 -44.34
CA PRO A 56 -12.79 -20.79 -43.02
C PRO A 56 -14.08 -20.23 -42.41
N ILE A 57 -14.28 -20.53 -41.14
CA ILE A 57 -15.34 -19.97 -40.29
C ILE A 57 -14.79 -18.85 -39.42
N ASP A 58 -15.69 -18.06 -38.87
CA ASP A 58 -15.40 -17.07 -37.84
C ASP A 58 -15.45 -17.74 -36.45
N ASP A 59 -14.31 -17.81 -35.77
CA ASP A 59 -14.16 -18.52 -34.49
C ASP A 59 -14.83 -17.76 -33.33
N VAL A 60 -14.79 -16.42 -33.36
CA VAL A 60 -15.32 -15.56 -32.29
C VAL A 60 -16.85 -15.62 -32.21
N THR A 61 -17.54 -15.65 -33.35
CA THR A 61 -19.01 -15.61 -33.41
C THR A 61 -19.66 -16.99 -33.35
N SER A 62 -18.92 -18.03 -33.71
CA SER A 62 -19.39 -19.42 -33.71
C SER A 62 -19.64 -19.91 -32.27
N LYS A 63 -20.70 -20.72 -32.09
CA LYS A 63 -21.12 -21.22 -30.78
C LYS A 63 -21.28 -22.73 -30.79
N ALA A 64 -20.95 -23.37 -29.68
CA ALA A 64 -21.19 -24.79 -29.44
C ALA A 64 -22.15 -24.94 -28.25
N LYS A 65 -23.18 -25.77 -28.41
CA LYS A 65 -24.12 -26.13 -27.34
C LYS A 65 -24.02 -27.63 -27.12
N ILE A 66 -23.80 -28.02 -25.87
CA ILE A 66 -23.67 -29.42 -25.45
C ILE A 66 -24.90 -29.73 -24.59
N GLY A 67 -25.69 -30.73 -24.99
CA GLY A 67 -26.88 -31.13 -24.22
C GLY A 67 -27.62 -32.32 -24.84
N ASN A 68 -28.34 -33.07 -24.00
CA ASN A 68 -29.18 -34.20 -24.41
C ASN A 68 -28.43 -35.19 -25.32
N ASP A 69 -27.25 -35.65 -24.90
CA ASP A 69 -26.42 -36.62 -25.66
C ASP A 69 -26.03 -36.15 -27.09
N THR A 70 -26.12 -34.84 -27.35
CA THR A 70 -25.79 -34.25 -28.64
C THR A 70 -25.01 -32.96 -28.46
N ILE A 71 -24.09 -32.70 -29.40
CA ILE A 71 -23.41 -31.42 -29.50
C ILE A 71 -23.87 -30.73 -30.78
N VAL A 72 -24.41 -29.53 -30.62
CA VAL A 72 -24.89 -28.69 -31.71
C VAL A 72 -23.96 -27.50 -31.87
N PHE A 73 -23.25 -27.47 -32.99
CA PHE A 73 -22.44 -26.36 -33.43
C PHE A 73 -23.25 -25.41 -34.31
N THR A 74 -23.17 -24.12 -34.03
CA THR A 74 -23.67 -23.04 -34.89
C THR A 74 -22.46 -22.25 -35.38
N LEU A 75 -21.99 -22.59 -36.57
CA LEU A 75 -20.78 -22.02 -37.17
C LEU A 75 -21.15 -20.91 -38.16
N TYR A 76 -20.45 -19.78 -38.11
CA TYR A 76 -20.64 -18.67 -39.05
C TYR A 76 -19.57 -18.69 -40.13
N LYS A 77 -19.99 -18.67 -41.40
CA LYS A 77 -19.07 -18.70 -42.55
C LYS A 77 -18.40 -17.33 -42.69
N LYS A 78 -17.08 -17.30 -42.87
CA LYS A 78 -16.36 -16.04 -43.13
C LYS A 78 -16.71 -15.43 -44.49
N LYS A 79 -17.01 -16.28 -45.47
CA LYS A 79 -17.54 -15.88 -46.79
C LYS A 79 -18.89 -16.54 -46.99
N ALA A 80 -19.90 -15.73 -47.29
CA ALA A 80 -21.25 -16.19 -47.54
C ALA A 80 -21.29 -17.00 -48.86
N ALA A 81 -21.32 -18.33 -48.76
CA ALA A 81 -21.30 -19.25 -49.88
C ALA A 81 -21.91 -20.60 -49.48
N MET A 82 -22.62 -21.26 -50.40
CA MET A 82 -23.10 -22.63 -50.20
C MET A 82 -21.92 -23.60 -50.33
N TRP A 83 -21.82 -24.57 -49.42
CA TRP A 83 -20.76 -25.57 -49.42
C TRP A 83 -21.30 -26.86 -50.05
N GLU A 84 -20.59 -27.41 -51.02
CA GLU A 84 -20.96 -28.69 -51.65
C GLU A 84 -20.70 -29.87 -50.70
N SER A 85 -19.72 -29.73 -49.81
CA SER A 85 -19.39 -30.67 -48.75
C SER A 85 -18.98 -29.92 -47.49
N LEU A 86 -19.32 -30.48 -46.32
CA LEU A 86 -18.88 -29.93 -45.03
C LEU A 86 -17.37 -30.08 -44.83
N SER A 87 -16.85 -31.23 -45.28
CA SER A 87 -15.44 -31.60 -45.17
C SER A 87 -14.72 -31.49 -46.51
N MET A 88 -13.41 -31.26 -46.43
CA MET A 88 -12.52 -31.34 -47.59
C MET A 88 -12.46 -32.79 -48.10
N SER A 89 -12.81 -33.01 -49.37
CA SER A 89 -13.02 -34.36 -49.95
C SER A 89 -11.75 -35.13 -50.31
N ARG A 90 -10.59 -34.47 -50.35
CA ARG A 90 -9.26 -35.07 -50.62
C ARG A 90 -8.24 -34.43 -49.70
N VAL A 91 -7.99 -35.02 -48.53
CA VAL A 91 -6.99 -34.52 -47.58
C VAL A 91 -5.98 -35.60 -47.28
N ASP A 92 -4.73 -35.35 -47.64
CA ASP A 92 -3.62 -36.21 -47.26
C ASP A 92 -3.34 -36.08 -45.76
N LYS A 93 -2.75 -37.13 -45.17
CA LYS A 93 -2.43 -37.18 -43.74
C LYS A 93 -1.54 -36.00 -43.29
N GLU A 94 -0.63 -35.56 -44.15
CA GLU A 94 0.25 -34.42 -43.91
C GLU A 94 -0.52 -33.10 -43.91
N MET A 95 -1.45 -32.94 -44.85
CA MET A 95 -2.30 -31.75 -44.92
C MET A 95 -3.24 -31.65 -43.72
N MET A 96 -3.79 -32.78 -43.24
CA MET A 96 -4.54 -32.82 -41.98
C MET A 96 -3.68 -32.36 -40.80
N LYS A 97 -2.43 -32.84 -40.70
CA LYS A 97 -1.49 -32.45 -39.65
C LYS A 97 -1.17 -30.95 -39.71
N ALA A 98 -0.88 -30.42 -40.90
CA ALA A 98 -0.61 -29.00 -41.10
C ALA A 98 -1.81 -28.12 -40.72
N ILE A 99 -3.04 -28.54 -41.05
CA ILE A 99 -4.26 -27.80 -40.66
C ILE A 99 -4.45 -27.82 -39.13
N ARG A 100 -4.19 -28.96 -38.47
CA ARG A 100 -4.25 -29.06 -37.00
C ARG A 100 -3.25 -28.10 -36.35
N GLU A 101 -1.98 -28.21 -36.72
CA GLU A 101 -0.90 -27.39 -36.16
C GLU A 101 -1.15 -25.91 -36.39
N LYS A 102 -1.52 -25.52 -37.62
CA LYS A 102 -1.84 -24.13 -37.94
C LYS A 102 -3.03 -23.60 -37.13
N SER A 103 -4.06 -24.42 -36.92
CA SER A 103 -5.23 -23.98 -36.16
C SER A 103 -4.91 -23.82 -34.67
N ILE A 104 -4.08 -24.70 -34.11
CA ILE A 104 -3.62 -24.63 -32.71
C ILE A 104 -2.73 -23.41 -32.51
N LEU A 105 -1.75 -23.18 -33.40
CA LEU A 105 -0.86 -22.02 -33.32
C LEU A 105 -1.64 -20.71 -33.38
N GLN A 106 -2.59 -20.57 -34.30
CA GLN A 106 -3.43 -19.36 -34.37
C GLN A 106 -4.27 -19.15 -33.11
N ALA A 107 -4.77 -20.22 -32.50
CA ALA A 107 -5.50 -20.12 -31.24
C ALA A 107 -4.58 -19.71 -30.07
N GLN A 108 -3.32 -20.16 -30.07
CA GLN A 108 -2.33 -19.75 -29.08
C GLN A 108 -1.94 -18.28 -29.25
N GLU A 109 -1.58 -17.85 -30.46
CA GLU A 109 -1.23 -16.46 -30.77
C GLU A 109 -2.36 -15.50 -30.36
N THR A 110 -3.60 -15.79 -30.74
CA THR A 110 -4.76 -14.95 -30.37
C THR A 110 -5.04 -14.94 -28.87
N ALA A 111 -4.79 -16.05 -28.17
CA ALA A 111 -4.92 -16.11 -26.71
C ALA A 111 -3.82 -15.29 -26.00
N GLU A 112 -2.60 -15.31 -26.53
CA GLU A 112 -1.47 -14.50 -26.05
C GLU A 112 -1.73 -13.01 -26.28
N GLU A 113 -2.09 -12.60 -27.50
CA GLU A 113 -2.47 -11.21 -27.82
C GLU A 113 -3.60 -10.71 -26.92
N ALA A 114 -4.62 -11.53 -26.67
CA ALA A 114 -5.72 -11.18 -25.77
C ALA A 114 -5.28 -11.11 -24.29
N ALA A 115 -4.30 -11.90 -23.86
CA ALA A 115 -3.73 -11.82 -22.52
C ALA A 115 -2.88 -10.55 -22.35
N GLU A 116 -2.08 -10.21 -23.35
CA GLU A 116 -1.28 -8.99 -23.39
C GLU A 116 -2.15 -7.74 -23.40
N ALA A 117 -3.20 -7.71 -24.22
CA ALA A 117 -4.17 -6.61 -24.25
C ALA A 117 -4.86 -6.43 -22.89
N ARG A 118 -5.27 -7.53 -22.23
CA ARG A 118 -5.82 -7.49 -20.86
C ARG A 118 -4.81 -7.01 -19.83
N ALA A 119 -3.53 -7.35 -19.99
CA ALA A 119 -2.47 -6.84 -19.12
C ALA A 119 -2.21 -5.34 -19.35
N ALA A 120 -2.21 -4.89 -20.61
CA ALA A 120 -2.06 -3.48 -20.97
C ALA A 120 -3.21 -2.63 -20.41
N ALA A 121 -4.46 -3.05 -20.62
CA ALA A 121 -5.64 -2.37 -20.06
C ALA A 121 -5.56 -2.24 -18.53
N ARG A 122 -5.18 -3.31 -17.82
CA ARG A 122 -4.98 -3.26 -16.35
C ARG A 122 -3.90 -2.25 -15.94
N ARG A 123 -2.80 -2.15 -16.70
CA ARG A 123 -1.74 -1.17 -16.42
C ARG A 123 -2.21 0.26 -16.67
N GLU A 124 -3.00 0.48 -17.72
CA GLU A 124 -3.59 1.79 -18.02
C GLU A 124 -4.57 2.22 -16.92
N ASP A 125 -5.45 1.32 -16.47
CA ASP A 125 -6.38 1.57 -15.37
C ASP A 125 -5.63 1.93 -14.07
N GLN A 126 -4.56 1.20 -13.76
CA GLN A 126 -3.69 1.49 -12.61
C GLN A 126 -3.04 2.87 -12.72
N LYS A 127 -2.51 3.21 -13.90
CA LYS A 127 -1.88 4.53 -14.15
C LYS A 127 -2.91 5.66 -14.03
N TYR A 128 -4.11 5.45 -14.57
CA TYR A 128 -5.20 6.41 -14.46
C TYR A 128 -5.59 6.64 -13.00
N ALA A 129 -5.81 5.57 -12.23
CA ALA A 129 -6.14 5.66 -10.81
C ALA A 129 -5.06 6.40 -10.00
N LEU A 130 -3.78 6.11 -10.25
CA LEU A 130 -2.66 6.78 -9.60
C LEU A 130 -2.63 8.28 -9.94
N ASN A 131 -2.82 8.64 -11.21
CA ASN A 131 -2.84 10.04 -11.64
C ASN A 131 -4.00 10.81 -10.99
N VAL A 132 -5.19 10.20 -10.90
CA VAL A 132 -6.33 10.79 -10.18
C VAL A 132 -5.99 11.00 -8.70
N MET A 133 -5.37 10.01 -8.06
CA MET A 133 -4.95 10.12 -6.66
C MET A 133 -3.95 11.26 -6.44
N MET A 134 -2.94 11.36 -7.32
CA MET A 134 -1.96 12.45 -7.26
C MET A 134 -2.60 13.83 -7.39
N LYS A 135 -3.57 14.00 -8.30
CA LYS A 135 -4.29 15.27 -8.46
C LYS A 135 -5.06 15.66 -7.19
N ILE A 136 -5.73 14.70 -6.57
CA ILE A 136 -6.45 14.92 -5.30
C ILE A 136 -5.46 15.35 -4.22
N GLU A 137 -4.34 14.62 -4.07
CA GLU A 137 -3.32 14.94 -3.06
C GLU A 137 -2.65 16.31 -3.31
N GLU A 138 -2.39 16.67 -4.57
CA GLU A 138 -1.86 17.98 -4.95
C GLU A 138 -2.83 19.13 -4.60
N GLU A 139 -4.12 18.95 -4.85
CA GLU A 139 -5.15 19.92 -4.46
C GLU A 139 -5.25 20.07 -2.94
N GLU A 140 -5.16 18.97 -2.20
CA GLU A 140 -5.13 19.00 -0.73
C GLU A 140 -3.89 19.71 -0.21
N ARG A 141 -2.71 19.43 -0.76
CA ARG A 141 -1.45 20.09 -0.40
C ARG A 141 -1.51 21.60 -0.65
N LYS A 142 -2.03 22.02 -1.81
CA LYS A 142 -2.24 23.45 -2.12
C LYS A 142 -3.18 24.12 -1.13
N LYS A 143 -4.32 23.50 -0.80
CA LYS A 143 -5.25 24.04 0.21
C LYS A 143 -4.57 24.23 1.58
N ILE A 144 -3.74 23.27 2.00
CA ILE A 144 -3.00 23.36 3.26
C ILE A 144 -1.96 24.49 3.21
N GLU A 145 -1.25 24.63 2.08
CA GLU A 145 -0.26 25.69 1.88
C GLU A 145 -0.91 27.07 1.91
N ASP A 146 -2.02 27.25 1.19
CA ASP A 146 -2.81 28.49 1.19
C ASP A 146 -3.33 28.84 2.59
N MET A 147 -3.78 27.83 3.35
CA MET A 147 -4.23 28.02 4.73
C MET A 147 -3.07 28.46 5.64
N LYS A 148 -1.90 27.82 5.53
CA LYS A 148 -0.69 28.20 6.28
C LYS A 148 -0.24 29.61 5.94
N GLU A 149 -0.25 29.99 4.68
CA GLU A 149 0.16 31.32 4.24
C GLU A 149 -0.84 32.39 4.71
N ASN A 150 -2.13 32.11 4.66
CA ASN A 150 -3.16 32.99 5.22
C ASN A 150 -2.98 33.20 6.73
N GLU A 151 -2.69 32.14 7.49
CA GLU A 151 -2.38 32.24 8.92
C GLU A 151 -1.11 33.06 9.18
N ARG A 152 -0.06 32.85 8.38
CA ARG A 152 1.18 33.64 8.46
C ARG A 152 0.93 35.12 8.19
N VAL A 153 0.23 35.45 7.11
CA VAL A 153 -0.12 36.82 6.74
C VAL A 153 -0.99 37.48 7.82
N LYS A 154 -1.91 36.73 8.42
CA LYS A 154 -2.73 37.24 9.52
C LYS A 154 -1.86 37.53 10.76
N ALA A 155 -0.99 36.61 11.14
CA ALA A 155 -0.09 36.77 12.28
C ALA A 155 0.90 37.93 12.08
N THR A 156 1.43 38.14 10.87
CA THR A 156 2.32 39.27 10.57
C THR A 156 1.58 40.60 10.66
N LYS A 157 0.36 40.70 10.12
CA LYS A 157 -0.50 41.89 10.26
C LYS A 157 -0.86 42.19 11.71
N GLU A 158 -1.19 41.17 12.50
CA GLU A 158 -1.47 41.32 13.94
C GLU A 158 -0.22 41.82 14.71
N LEU A 159 0.97 41.31 14.37
CA LEU A 159 2.23 41.76 14.94
C LEU A 159 2.54 43.21 14.59
N GLU A 160 2.33 43.61 13.34
CA GLU A 160 2.51 45.00 12.88
C GLU A 160 1.53 45.95 13.58
N ALA A 161 0.25 45.58 13.66
CA ALA A 161 -0.77 46.34 14.37
C ALA A 161 -0.44 46.50 15.87
N TRP A 162 0.04 45.42 16.52
CA TRP A 162 0.48 45.47 17.90
C TRP A 162 1.67 46.43 18.10
N LYS A 163 2.68 46.39 17.21
CA LYS A 163 3.83 47.32 17.23
C LYS A 163 3.37 48.78 17.07
N GLU A 164 2.41 49.05 16.17
CA GLU A 164 1.87 50.39 16.00
C GLU A 164 1.10 50.87 17.24
N CYS A 165 0.26 50.02 17.83
CA CYS A 165 -0.47 50.32 19.06
C CYS A 165 0.50 50.62 20.21
N GLN A 166 1.57 49.83 20.35
CA GLN A 166 2.63 50.09 21.33
C GLN A 166 3.30 51.44 21.10
N GLY A 167 3.71 51.74 19.86
CA GLY A 167 4.32 53.03 19.52
C GLY A 167 3.40 54.24 19.74
N LYS A 168 2.09 54.10 19.47
CA LYS A 168 1.08 55.15 19.75
C LYS A 168 0.85 55.32 21.26
N ALA A 169 0.76 54.23 22.03
CA ALA A 169 0.62 54.25 23.48
C ALA A 169 1.84 54.87 24.19
N GLU A 170 3.06 54.56 23.74
CA GLU A 170 4.29 55.16 24.25
C GLU A 170 4.35 56.67 23.95
N LYS A 171 3.95 57.09 22.74
CA LYS A 171 3.85 58.52 22.39
C LYS A 171 2.81 59.26 23.23
N GLN A 172 1.63 58.66 23.47
CA GLN A 172 0.60 59.23 24.33
C GLN A 172 1.02 59.28 25.81
N GLN A 173 1.70 58.26 26.33
CA GLN A 173 2.28 58.33 27.67
C GLN A 173 3.34 59.42 27.76
N ARG A 174 4.16 59.60 26.72
CA ARG A 174 5.20 60.64 26.67
C ARG A 174 4.59 62.03 26.61
N SER A 175 3.49 62.23 25.87
CA SER A 175 2.74 63.51 25.85
C SER A 175 2.07 63.78 27.19
N GLN A 176 1.36 62.80 27.78
CA GLN A 176 0.75 62.94 29.10
C GLN A 176 1.78 63.21 30.20
N ARG A 177 2.96 62.60 30.15
CA ARG A 177 4.08 62.92 31.06
C ARG A 177 4.55 64.36 30.85
N ARG A 178 4.67 64.82 29.59
CA ARG A 178 5.03 66.21 29.26
C ARG A 178 3.99 67.22 29.74
N ASP A 179 2.71 66.91 29.61
CA ASP A 179 1.61 67.78 30.03
C ASP A 179 1.48 67.83 31.55
N LYS A 180 1.71 66.70 32.26
CA LYS A 180 1.84 66.68 33.73
C LYS A 180 3.01 67.53 34.24
N ILE A 181 4.15 67.49 33.55
CA ILE A 181 5.30 68.35 33.87
C ILE A 181 4.97 69.83 33.64
N ARG A 182 4.29 70.17 32.52
CA ARG A 182 3.84 71.54 32.24
C ARG A 182 2.80 72.08 33.23
N GLN A 183 1.96 71.22 33.81
CA GLN A 183 1.01 71.63 34.86
C GLN A 183 1.68 71.85 36.23
N GLN A 184 2.85 71.25 36.47
CA GLN A 184 3.67 71.52 37.66
C GLN A 184 4.51 72.80 37.54
N GLU A 185 4.69 73.35 36.33
CA GLU A 185 5.42 74.59 36.08
C GLU A 185 4.46 75.75 35.77
N LYS A 186 3.81 76.30 36.80
CA LYS A 186 3.35 77.70 36.84
C LYS A 186 3.96 78.41 38.05
N PRO A 187 4.38 79.68 37.93
CA PRO A 187 5.47 80.22 38.73
C PRO A 187 5.00 80.84 40.06
N THR A 188 5.85 80.74 41.08
CA THR A 188 5.95 81.76 42.13
C THR A 188 7.44 82.01 42.32
N GLY A 189 7.83 83.26 42.11
CA GLY A 189 9.22 83.67 41.88
C GLY A 189 10.06 83.85 43.13
N GLU A 190 11.27 84.36 42.85
CA GLU A 190 12.33 84.84 43.77
C GLU A 190 13.20 83.72 44.37
N GLU A 191 14.53 83.71 44.34
CA GLU A 191 15.53 84.79 44.20
C GLU A 191 16.91 84.18 43.81
N ARG A 192 17.75 85.01 43.15
CA ARG A 192 19.24 85.08 43.26
C ARG A 192 20.09 83.84 42.90
N SER A 193 20.74 83.83 41.73
CA SER A 193 22.05 84.44 41.43
C SER A 193 23.26 83.83 42.17
N LYS A 194 24.18 83.15 41.44
CA LYS A 194 25.57 83.61 41.16
C LYS A 194 26.55 82.49 40.74
N LEU A 195 27.39 82.88 39.77
CA LEU A 195 28.74 82.42 39.38
C LEU A 195 28.95 81.06 38.66
N GLU A 196 29.20 81.15 37.34
CA GLU A 196 30.47 80.85 36.63
C GLU A 196 31.50 79.88 37.29
N GLN A 197 32.26 79.01 36.63
CA GLN A 197 32.74 78.85 35.25
C GLN A 197 33.59 77.54 35.15
N LYS A 198 33.97 77.15 33.91
CA LYS A 198 35.16 76.35 33.48
C LYS A 198 35.10 74.82 33.29
N SER A 199 34.86 74.46 32.03
CA SER A 199 35.74 73.77 31.05
C SER A 199 36.70 72.62 31.46
N ARG A 200 36.56 71.51 30.71
CA ARG A 200 37.54 70.70 29.92
C ARG A 200 38.91 70.39 30.59
N THR A 201 39.41 69.16 30.69
CA THR A 201 39.80 68.13 29.68
C THR A 201 40.19 66.86 30.49
N GLY A 202 40.01 65.62 30.04
CA GLY A 202 40.90 64.92 29.11
C GLY A 202 41.64 63.72 29.76
N SER A 203 41.25 62.52 29.34
CA SER A 203 42.05 61.28 29.20
C SER A 203 42.82 60.66 30.39
N SER A 204 42.47 59.41 30.73
CA SER A 204 43.27 58.19 30.48
C SER A 204 43.07 57.13 31.56
N ALA A 205 42.73 55.91 31.13
CA ALA A 205 42.90 54.67 31.89
C ALA A 205 44.37 54.19 31.74
N PRO A 206 44.82 53.04 32.30
CA PRO A 206 44.18 52.05 33.20
C PRO A 206 45.11 51.55 34.34
N ARG A 207 44.62 50.65 35.22
CA ARG A 207 45.26 49.36 35.65
C ARG A 207 44.60 48.77 36.92
N LYS A 208 44.35 47.46 36.91
CA LYS A 208 44.03 46.59 38.09
C LYS A 208 45.37 46.08 38.73
N PRO A 209 45.45 45.17 39.74
CA PRO A 209 44.42 44.45 40.54
C PRO A 209 44.72 44.23 42.06
N ALA A 210 43.76 43.55 42.73
CA ALA A 210 43.90 42.49 43.77
C ALA A 210 43.94 42.79 45.30
N LEU A 211 42.89 42.22 45.96
CA LEU A 211 42.87 41.33 47.15
C LEU A 211 43.33 41.80 48.56
N LYS A 212 42.39 41.88 49.53
CA LYS A 212 42.22 40.98 50.71
C LYS A 212 41.44 41.63 51.89
N GLY A 213 40.69 40.78 52.63
CA GLY A 213 40.36 40.94 54.06
C GLY A 213 38.99 41.59 54.35
N ARG A 214 37.90 40.86 54.55
CA ARG A 214 37.46 40.15 55.78
C ARG A 214 37.04 41.11 56.92
N ASN A 215 35.74 41.34 57.07
CA ASN A 215 34.99 41.07 58.30
C ASN A 215 33.49 41.33 58.12
N SER A 216 32.71 40.30 58.40
CA SER A 216 31.25 40.26 58.43
C SER A 216 30.74 40.96 59.69
N GLY A 217 30.10 42.11 59.52
CA GLY A 217 29.22 42.72 60.50
C GLY A 217 27.78 42.59 60.03
N ASN A 218 26.97 41.82 60.76
CA ASN A 218 25.52 41.74 60.58
C ASN A 218 24.90 43.14 60.71
N MET A 219 24.35 43.65 59.61
CA MET A 219 23.72 44.97 59.53
C MET A 219 22.32 44.84 58.91
N PHE A 220 21.55 43.86 59.36
CA PHE A 220 20.12 43.79 59.07
C PHE A 220 19.38 43.23 60.28
N SER A 221 19.09 44.13 61.20
CA SER A 221 18.01 43.95 62.18
C SER A 221 17.32 45.29 62.33
N GLU A 222 16.40 45.60 61.41
CA GLU A 222 15.27 46.46 61.70
C GLU A 222 14.17 46.24 60.65
N THR A 223 13.07 45.67 61.12
CA THR A 223 11.89 45.28 60.36
C THR A 223 11.08 46.51 59.96
N SER A 224 11.17 46.93 58.69
CA SER A 224 10.16 47.79 58.07
C SER A 224 9.17 46.91 57.30
N LYS A 225 7.95 46.79 57.83
CA LYS A 225 6.83 46.09 57.19
C LYS A 225 6.43 46.83 55.92
N LYS A 226 6.95 46.39 54.76
CA LYS A 226 6.32 46.65 53.46
C LYS A 226 5.32 45.52 53.20
N GLU A 227 4.06 45.87 52.96
CA GLU A 227 3.02 44.92 52.60
C GLU A 227 3.41 44.17 51.32
N ILE A 228 3.64 42.86 51.47
CA ILE A 228 3.92 41.95 50.36
C ILE A 228 2.56 41.65 49.70
N PRO A 229 2.39 41.80 48.37
CA PRO A 229 1.14 41.45 47.72
C PRO A 229 0.81 39.97 47.93
N ALA A 230 -0.47 39.68 48.16
CA ALA A 230 -0.94 38.34 48.49
C ALA A 230 -0.42 37.30 47.47
N PRO A 231 0.12 36.15 47.93
CA PRO A 231 0.62 35.12 47.04
C PRO A 231 -0.52 34.63 46.13
N ARG A 232 -0.23 34.54 44.83
CA ARG A 232 -1.20 34.10 43.83
C ARG A 232 -1.67 32.68 44.16
N THR A 233 -2.97 32.42 43.99
CA THR A 233 -3.58 31.09 44.18
C THR A 233 -2.95 30.07 43.23
N SER A 234 -2.53 28.92 43.76
CA SER A 234 -2.03 27.80 42.96
C SER A 234 -3.18 27.12 42.23
N GLY A 235 -3.09 27.05 40.90
CA GLY A 235 -3.96 26.24 40.06
C GLY A 235 -3.24 24.98 39.60
N SER A 236 -3.87 23.81 39.74
CA SER A 236 -3.37 22.57 39.15
C SER A 236 -3.82 22.48 37.69
N ILE A 237 -2.89 22.62 36.76
CA ILE A 237 -3.15 22.43 35.34
C ILE A 237 -2.98 20.95 35.04
N LYS A 238 -4.05 20.27 34.61
CA LYS A 238 -3.93 18.92 34.05
C LYS A 238 -3.32 19.03 32.66
N ILE A 239 -2.04 18.70 32.57
CA ILE A 239 -1.32 18.58 31.30
C ILE A 239 -1.50 17.15 30.82
N ASN A 240 -2.23 16.96 29.73
CA ASN A 240 -2.29 15.69 29.03
C ASN A 240 -1.17 15.68 28.00
N PHE A 241 -0.16 14.85 28.23
CA PHE A 241 0.91 14.66 27.26
C PHE A 241 0.42 13.78 26.13
N THR A 242 0.71 14.18 24.89
CA THR A 242 0.51 13.33 23.71
C THR A 242 1.37 12.07 23.89
N PRO A 243 0.80 10.86 23.80
CA PRO A 243 1.56 9.63 23.98
C PRO A 243 2.63 9.53 22.88
N ARG A 244 3.90 9.62 23.26
CA ARG A 244 5.06 9.51 22.35
C ARG A 244 5.59 8.09 22.40
N VAL A 245 5.91 7.55 21.23
CA VAL A 245 6.48 6.19 21.07
C VAL A 245 7.92 6.13 21.62
N PHE A 246 8.63 7.26 21.59
CA PHE A 246 10.00 7.36 22.09
C PHE A 246 10.05 8.14 23.42
N PRO A 247 10.83 7.66 24.41
CA PRO A 247 10.95 8.29 25.73
C PRO A 247 11.79 9.58 25.73
N THR A 248 12.51 9.89 24.64
CA THR A 248 13.37 11.07 24.53
C THR A 248 12.53 12.36 24.43
N ALA A 249 12.95 13.42 25.12
CA ALA A 249 12.29 14.72 25.06
C ALA A 249 12.50 15.37 23.68
N LEU A 250 11.49 16.12 23.20
CA LEU A 250 11.44 16.71 21.85
C LEU A 250 12.58 17.70 21.54
N ARG A 251 13.26 18.20 22.57
CA ARG A 251 14.44 19.08 22.46
C ARG A 251 15.68 18.35 21.95
N GLU A 252 15.74 17.03 22.15
CA GLU A 252 16.87 16.16 21.80
C GLU A 252 16.53 15.20 20.66
N SER A 253 15.30 15.24 20.15
CA SER A 253 14.85 14.32 19.10
C SER A 253 15.39 14.72 17.74
N TRP A 254 16.13 13.82 17.09
CA TRP A 254 16.40 13.88 15.67
C TRP A 254 15.17 13.35 14.93
N VAL A 255 14.18 14.23 14.74
CA VAL A 255 12.85 13.87 14.20
C VAL A 255 12.94 13.10 12.88
N ALA A 256 13.87 13.48 12.01
CA ALA A 256 14.10 12.79 10.74
C ALA A 256 14.54 11.33 10.93
N GLU A 257 15.44 11.05 11.89
CA GLU A 257 15.88 9.67 12.17
C GLU A 257 14.79 8.82 12.82
N GLU A 258 13.96 9.43 13.67
CA GLU A 258 12.81 8.74 14.28
C GLU A 258 11.74 8.41 13.22
N GLU A 259 11.47 9.32 12.29
CA GLU A 259 10.57 9.08 11.15
C GLU A 259 11.13 8.01 10.22
N GLU A 260 12.42 8.05 9.90
CA GLU A 260 13.09 7.00 9.13
C GLU A 260 13.03 5.65 9.84
N TRP A 261 13.19 5.62 11.16
CA TRP A 261 13.06 4.39 11.94
C TRP A 261 11.64 3.83 11.89
N LEU A 262 10.63 4.70 12.03
CA LEU A 262 9.22 4.31 11.91
C LEU A 262 8.89 3.84 10.50
N HIS A 263 9.43 4.50 9.46
CA HIS A 263 9.30 4.10 8.07
C HIS A 263 9.96 2.76 7.79
N LYS A 264 11.20 2.55 8.22
CA LYS A 264 11.91 1.25 8.11
C LYS A 264 11.15 0.14 8.84
N GLN A 265 10.57 0.44 10.00
CA GLN A 265 9.76 -0.53 10.74
C GLN A 265 8.43 -0.83 10.05
N ALA A 266 7.76 0.19 9.50
CA ALA A 266 6.53 0.02 8.73
C ALA A 266 6.78 -0.70 7.40
N GLU A 267 7.91 -0.44 6.75
CA GLU A 267 8.38 -1.11 5.54
C GLU A 267 8.74 -2.56 5.84
N ALA A 268 9.44 -2.86 6.93
CA ALA A 268 9.70 -4.24 7.36
C ALA A 268 8.41 -4.99 7.68
N ARG A 269 7.43 -4.34 8.34
CA ARG A 269 6.09 -4.89 8.55
C ARG A 269 5.35 -5.12 7.24
N ARG A 270 5.42 -4.16 6.30
CA ARG A 270 4.84 -4.32 4.95
C ARG A 270 5.51 -5.44 4.19
N ALA A 271 6.83 -5.60 4.26
CA ALA A 271 7.57 -6.68 3.60
C ALA A 271 7.18 -8.05 4.16
N MET A 272 7.07 -8.19 5.49
CA MET A 272 6.55 -9.42 6.09
C MET A 272 5.08 -9.70 5.75
N ASN A 273 4.29 -8.65 5.51
CA ASN A 273 2.92 -8.74 5.02
C ASN A 273 2.84 -8.80 3.47
N ALA A 274 3.93 -8.56 2.73
CA ALA A 274 3.97 -8.63 1.27
C ALA A 274 4.17 -10.08 0.78
N ASP A 275 4.38 -11.02 1.70
CA ASP A 275 4.20 -12.45 1.51
C ASP A 275 2.72 -12.90 1.69
N VAL A 276 1.78 -11.96 1.85
CA VAL A 276 0.32 -12.20 1.93
C VAL A 276 -0.41 -12.26 0.55
N PRO A 277 0.09 -11.73 -0.58
CA PRO A 277 -0.52 -11.93 -1.89
C PRO A 277 -0.64 -13.41 -2.27
N GLU A 278 0.28 -14.26 -1.79
CA GLU A 278 0.20 -15.71 -1.99
C GLU A 278 -1.01 -16.35 -1.29
N LEU A 279 -1.65 -15.65 -0.33
CA LEU A 279 -2.87 -16.08 0.36
C LEU A 279 -4.19 -15.66 -0.33
N GLY A 280 -4.12 -14.67 -1.23
CA GLY A 280 -5.28 -14.15 -1.96
C GLY A 280 -5.64 -14.91 -3.24
N ASP A 281 -4.63 -15.55 -3.86
CA ASP A 281 -4.78 -16.31 -5.11
C ASP A 281 -5.12 -17.81 -4.88
N LEU A 282 -5.17 -18.24 -3.62
CA LEU A 282 -5.49 -19.61 -3.24
C LEU A 282 -7.01 -19.86 -3.30
N LYS A 283 -7.44 -20.96 -3.92
CA LYS A 283 -8.85 -21.39 -4.00
C LYS A 283 -9.43 -21.56 -2.59
N GLU A 284 -10.76 -21.46 -2.41
CA GLU A 284 -11.40 -21.61 -1.08
C GLU A 284 -11.02 -22.90 -0.34
N GLU A 285 -10.75 -23.98 -1.08
CA GLU A 285 -10.27 -25.27 -0.54
C GLU A 285 -8.88 -25.20 0.09
N GLU A 286 -8.02 -24.30 -0.39
CA GLU A 286 -6.64 -24.10 0.07
C GLU A 286 -6.55 -23.25 1.34
N LYS A 287 -7.68 -22.71 1.82
CA LYS A 287 -7.79 -22.02 3.12
C LYS A 287 -7.99 -23.00 4.29
N ASN A 288 -8.10 -24.30 4.03
CA ASN A 288 -8.19 -25.30 5.09
C ASN A 288 -6.78 -25.66 5.60
N PRO A 289 -6.50 -25.55 6.91
CA PRO A 289 -5.16 -25.84 7.47
C PRO A 289 -4.76 -27.30 7.29
N GLU A 290 -5.73 -28.22 7.27
CA GLU A 290 -5.51 -29.65 7.05
C GLU A 290 -5.05 -29.94 5.61
N TRP A 291 -5.64 -29.25 4.63
CA TRP A 291 -5.25 -29.40 3.23
C TRP A 291 -3.81 -28.93 2.99
N LEU A 292 -3.42 -27.79 3.57
CA LEU A 292 -2.04 -27.29 3.48
C LEU A 292 -1.04 -28.20 4.19
N LYS A 293 -1.44 -28.84 5.30
CA LYS A 293 -0.63 -29.87 5.96
C LYS A 293 -0.38 -31.04 5.01
N ASP A 294 -1.41 -31.54 4.35
CA ASP A 294 -1.28 -32.67 3.41
C ASP A 294 -0.46 -32.29 2.16
N LYS A 295 -0.61 -31.06 1.67
CA LYS A 295 0.24 -30.51 0.59
C LYS A 295 1.70 -30.46 1.03
N GLY A 296 1.98 -29.95 2.23
CA GLY A 296 3.32 -29.94 2.81
C GLY A 296 3.90 -31.35 2.96
N ASN A 297 3.10 -32.33 3.39
CA ASN A 297 3.50 -33.74 3.50
C ASN A 297 3.87 -34.34 2.13
N LYS A 298 3.09 -34.05 1.08
CA LYS A 298 3.40 -34.49 -0.30
C LYS A 298 4.70 -33.90 -0.81
N LEU A 299 4.94 -32.61 -0.57
CA LEU A 299 6.19 -31.92 -0.95
C LEU A 299 7.39 -32.47 -0.18
N PHE A 300 7.21 -32.77 1.11
CA PHE A 300 8.23 -33.42 1.92
C PHE A 300 8.57 -34.82 1.40
N ALA A 301 7.57 -35.61 1.01
CA ALA A 301 7.77 -36.91 0.38
C ALA A 301 8.49 -36.81 -0.98
N ALA A 302 8.27 -35.72 -1.72
CA ALA A 302 8.98 -35.40 -2.95
C ALA A 302 10.41 -34.84 -2.72
N ALA A 303 10.87 -34.78 -1.46
CA ALA A 303 12.16 -34.21 -1.04
C ALA A 303 12.35 -32.71 -1.34
N ASP A 304 11.29 -31.98 -1.69
CA ASP A 304 11.32 -30.53 -1.80
C ASP A 304 11.00 -29.89 -0.44
N TYR A 305 12.04 -29.74 0.36
CA TYR A 305 11.91 -29.22 1.72
C TYR A 305 11.66 -27.70 1.76
N LEU A 306 12.08 -26.95 0.74
CA LEU A 306 11.88 -25.49 0.70
C LEU A 306 10.42 -25.15 0.41
N ALA A 307 9.84 -25.80 -0.60
CA ALA A 307 8.41 -25.65 -0.90
C ALA A 307 7.54 -26.15 0.25
N ALA A 308 7.93 -27.26 0.91
CA ALA A 308 7.22 -27.77 2.09
C ALA A 308 7.21 -26.75 3.24
N VAL A 309 8.32 -26.06 3.52
CA VAL A 309 8.38 -25.00 4.53
C VAL A 309 7.40 -23.87 4.21
N ASN A 310 7.29 -23.45 2.95
CA ASN A 310 6.33 -22.42 2.55
C ASN A 310 4.87 -22.86 2.76
N ALA A 311 4.53 -24.10 2.38
CA ALA A 311 3.20 -24.65 2.62
C ALA A 311 2.86 -24.70 4.13
N TYR A 312 3.81 -25.11 4.98
CA TYR A 312 3.60 -25.08 6.44
C TYR A 312 3.54 -23.66 7.01
N ASN A 313 4.30 -22.70 6.46
CA ASN A 313 4.20 -21.30 6.86
C ASN A 313 2.79 -20.75 6.63
N LEU A 314 2.21 -21.04 5.47
CA LEU A 314 0.83 -20.66 5.15
C LEU A 314 -0.17 -21.35 6.11
N ALA A 315 0.02 -22.65 6.38
CA ALA A 315 -0.83 -23.38 7.33
C ALA A 315 -0.79 -22.78 8.75
N ILE A 316 0.40 -22.39 9.21
CA ILE A 316 0.61 -21.76 10.53
C ILE A 316 -0.05 -20.37 10.61
N ARG A 317 -0.03 -19.60 9.52
CA ARG A 317 -0.71 -18.29 9.46
C ARG A 317 -2.21 -18.43 9.62
N LEU A 318 -2.80 -19.51 9.08
CA LEU A 318 -4.23 -19.80 9.22
C LEU A 318 -4.57 -20.35 10.61
N ASN A 319 -3.79 -21.32 11.10
CA ASN A 319 -3.99 -21.91 12.43
C ASN A 319 -2.66 -22.07 13.18
N SER A 320 -2.36 -21.08 14.03
CA SER A 320 -1.16 -21.06 14.86
C SER A 320 -1.26 -21.92 16.13
N ARG A 321 -2.41 -22.54 16.40
CA ARG A 321 -2.62 -23.35 17.61
C ARG A 321 -2.25 -24.82 17.43
N LEU A 322 -2.04 -25.28 16.19
CA LEU A 322 -1.77 -26.70 15.90
C LEU A 322 -0.27 -27.01 16.01
N PRO A 323 0.19 -27.79 17.03
CA PRO A 323 1.63 -28.05 17.22
C PRO A 323 2.24 -28.90 16.10
N LEU A 324 1.45 -29.76 15.46
CA LEU A 324 1.88 -30.65 14.37
C LEU A 324 2.50 -29.89 13.19
N LEU A 325 1.97 -28.70 12.85
CA LEU A 325 2.49 -27.90 11.75
C LEU A 325 3.91 -27.40 12.01
N TYR A 326 4.17 -26.95 13.25
CA TYR A 326 5.51 -26.52 13.66
C TYR A 326 6.48 -27.69 13.72
N LEU A 327 6.04 -28.88 14.15
CA LEU A 327 6.89 -30.08 14.17
C LEU A 327 7.27 -30.51 12.74
N ASN A 328 6.32 -30.51 11.81
CA ASN A 328 6.58 -30.86 10.41
C ASN A 328 7.50 -29.82 9.73
N ARG A 329 7.33 -28.53 10.04
CA ARG A 329 8.25 -27.48 9.59
C ARG A 329 9.66 -27.64 10.19
N ALA A 330 9.75 -27.98 11.46
CA ALA A 330 11.02 -28.28 12.12
C ALA A 330 11.73 -29.48 11.45
N ALA A 331 11.00 -30.53 11.09
CA ALA A 331 11.54 -31.67 10.35
C ALA A 331 12.12 -31.25 8.98
N CYS A 332 11.43 -30.35 8.25
CA CYS A 332 11.96 -29.77 7.02
C CYS A 332 13.26 -28.98 7.27
N HIS A 333 13.29 -28.17 8.33
CA HIS A 333 14.48 -27.41 8.71
C HIS A 333 15.66 -28.30 9.11
N LEU A 334 15.42 -29.44 9.76
CA LEU A 334 16.46 -30.43 10.04
C LEU A 334 17.04 -31.01 8.75
N LYS A 335 16.20 -31.34 7.75
CA LYS A 335 16.65 -31.82 6.44
C LYS A 335 17.47 -30.76 5.68
N LEU A 336 17.11 -29.49 5.83
CA LEU A 336 17.83 -28.34 5.27
C LEU A 336 19.06 -27.91 6.09
N LYS A 337 19.39 -28.61 7.19
CA LYS A 337 20.47 -28.26 8.14
C LYS A 337 20.33 -26.89 8.81
N ASN A 338 19.11 -26.33 8.83
CA ASN A 338 18.78 -25.08 9.51
C ASN A 338 18.45 -25.32 10.99
N LEU A 339 19.46 -25.67 11.78
CA LEU A 339 19.29 -26.09 13.18
C LEU A 339 18.66 -25.00 14.07
N HIS A 340 19.02 -23.73 13.87
CA HIS A 340 18.48 -22.61 14.64
C HIS A 340 16.95 -22.49 14.51
N LYS A 341 16.43 -22.56 13.28
CA LYS A 341 14.98 -22.47 13.03
C LYS A 341 14.24 -23.69 13.56
N ALA A 342 14.84 -24.88 13.47
CA ALA A 342 14.27 -26.10 14.04
C ALA A 342 14.13 -26.03 15.57
N ILE A 343 15.11 -25.45 16.26
CA ILE A 343 15.06 -25.23 17.72
C ILE A 343 13.96 -24.23 18.08
N GLU A 344 13.83 -23.15 17.32
CA GLU A 344 12.79 -22.13 17.54
C GLU A 344 11.38 -22.75 17.43
N ASP A 345 11.16 -23.56 16.39
CA ASP A 345 9.89 -24.26 16.17
C ASP A 345 9.59 -25.29 17.25
N SER A 346 10.60 -26.07 17.65
CA SER A 346 10.48 -27.03 18.76
C SER A 346 10.14 -26.32 20.08
N SER A 347 10.72 -25.13 20.31
CA SER A 347 10.43 -24.30 21.48
C SER A 347 9.01 -23.74 21.45
N LYS A 348 8.49 -23.37 20.26
CA LYS A 348 7.10 -22.93 20.08
C LYS A 348 6.13 -24.09 20.33
N VAL A 349 6.41 -25.29 19.80
CA VAL A 349 5.63 -26.51 20.09
C VAL A 349 5.53 -26.74 21.59
N TYR A 350 6.66 -26.72 22.30
CA TYR A 350 6.68 -26.89 23.75
C TYR A 350 5.82 -25.85 24.48
N LYS A 351 5.90 -24.57 24.08
CA LYS A 351 5.06 -23.50 24.65
C LYS A 351 3.57 -23.72 24.39
N ILE A 352 3.18 -24.11 23.18
CA ILE A 352 1.77 -24.36 22.82
C ILE A 352 1.24 -25.56 23.60
N MET A 353 2.00 -26.66 23.68
CA MET A 353 1.60 -27.87 24.40
C MET A 353 1.50 -27.66 25.92
N LYS A 354 2.28 -26.74 26.48
CA LYS A 354 2.22 -26.39 27.92
C LYS A 354 1.01 -25.52 28.29
N LEU A 355 0.43 -24.82 27.32
CA LEU A 355 -0.72 -23.93 27.52
C LEU A 355 -2.07 -24.65 27.43
N HIS A 356 -2.06 -25.94 27.05
CA HIS A 356 -3.19 -26.86 27.09
C HIS A 356 -2.99 -27.86 28.23
#